data_AF-A0A1Y4F6R9-F1
#
_entry.id   AF-A0A1Y4F6R9-F1
#
_cell.length_a   1.000
_cell.length_b   1.000
_cell.length_c   1.000
_cell.angle_alpha   90.00
_cell.angle_beta   90.00
_cell.angle_gamma   90.00
#
_symmetry.space_group_name_H-M   'P 1'
#
loop_
_entity.id
_entity.type
_entity.pdbx_description
1 polymer ?
#
loop_
_entity_poly.entity_id
_entity_poly.type
_entity_poly.pdbx_seq_one_letter_code
_entity_poly.pdbx_strand_id
1 'polypeptide(L)'
;MAVRPIDANELYRIEKLLDTDIVRQDKVALNLLEQVLYDIQHVPTLTPPNEPSLLEFDVVDTTTGKYPDWERIAREESWAKGLVYCDMDGIAIREDGSLILLDECGNCVSCPPDRFEIRRCPPEGEVNA
;
A
#
# COMPACT_ATOMS: atom_id res chain seq x y z
N MET A 1 4.28 -23.85 -5.73
CA MET A 1 5.62 -23.40 -5.31
C MET A 1 5.42 -22.33 -4.24
N ALA A 2 6.03 -22.46 -3.07
CA ALA A 2 5.98 -21.42 -2.03
C ALA A 2 6.94 -20.29 -2.43
N VAL A 3 6.39 -19.10 -2.72
CA VAL A 3 7.18 -17.89 -3.00
C VAL A 3 7.80 -17.43 -1.68
N ARG A 4 9.11 -17.25 -1.66
CA ARG A 4 9.85 -16.76 -0.49
C ARG A 4 10.09 -15.26 -0.68
N PRO A 5 9.76 -14.40 0.29
CA PRO A 5 10.11 -12.99 0.20
C PRO A 5 11.63 -12.83 0.11
N ILE A 6 12.08 -11.89 -0.71
CA ILE A 6 13.49 -11.53 -0.84
C ILE A 6 13.82 -10.58 0.32
N ASP A 7 14.84 -10.93 1.11
CA ASP A 7 15.32 -10.08 2.20
C ASP A 7 16.05 -8.84 1.66
N ALA A 8 15.93 -7.71 2.38
CA ALA A 8 16.48 -6.41 1.94
C ALA A 8 18.01 -6.43 1.75
N ASN A 9 18.73 -7.24 2.53
CA ASN A 9 20.18 -7.39 2.36
C ASN A 9 20.53 -8.14 1.08
N GLU A 10 19.73 -9.12 0.68
CA GLU A 10 19.90 -9.80 -0.61
C GLU A 10 19.59 -8.88 -1.78
N LEU A 11 18.56 -8.03 -1.67
CA LEU A 11 18.24 -7.02 -2.68
C LEU A 11 19.38 -6.01 -2.86
N TYR A 12 19.90 -5.46 -1.76
CA TYR A 12 21.03 -4.53 -1.77
C TYR A 12 22.30 -5.11 -2.42
N ARG A 13 22.57 -6.41 -2.18
CA ARG A 13 23.71 -7.10 -2.80
C ARG A 13 23.55 -7.22 -4.32
N ILE A 14 22.32 -7.45 -4.80
CA ILE A 14 22.01 -7.52 -6.23
C ILE A 14 22.19 -6.13 -6.87
N GLU A 15 21.62 -5.09 -6.27
CA GLU A 15 21.78 -3.71 -6.77
C GLU A 15 23.26 -3.32 -6.88
N LYS A 16 24.05 -3.62 -5.84
CA LYS A 16 25.49 -3.32 -5.82
C LYS A 16 26.28 -4.10 -6.87
N LEU A 17 25.86 -5.33 -7.21
CA LEU A 17 26.49 -6.10 -8.30
C LEU A 17 26.18 -5.49 -9.67
N LEU A 18 24.94 -5.05 -9.88
CA LEU A 18 24.50 -4.41 -11.12
C LEU A 18 25.10 -3.01 -11.32
N ASP A 19 25.37 -2.29 -10.23
CA ASP A 19 25.94 -0.94 -10.24
C ASP A 19 27.47 -0.91 -10.46
N THR A 20 28.12 -2.08 -10.54
CA THR A 20 29.58 -2.14 -10.74
C THR A 20 30.02 -1.62 -12.11
N ASP A 21 31.19 -0.97 -12.13
CA ASP A 21 31.85 -0.51 -13.37
C ASP A 21 32.07 -1.63 -14.38
N ILE A 22 32.16 -2.88 -13.93
CA ILE A 22 32.32 -4.07 -14.78
C ILE A 22 31.14 -4.23 -15.74
N VAL A 23 29.91 -4.00 -15.27
CA VAL A 23 28.70 -4.10 -16.10
C VAL A 23 28.52 -2.83 -16.94
N ARG A 24 28.86 -1.66 -16.39
CA ARG A 24 28.72 -0.37 -17.09
C ARG A 24 29.72 -0.16 -18.23
N GLN A 25 30.96 -0.65 -18.08
CA GLN A 25 32.02 -0.47 -19.07
C GLN A 25 32.03 -1.57 -20.15
N ASP A 26 31.37 -2.70 -19.90
CA ASP A 26 31.23 -3.78 -20.87
C ASP A 26 29.90 -3.64 -21.63
N LYS A 27 30.01 -3.30 -22.92
CA LYS A 27 28.86 -3.08 -23.81
C LYS A 27 27.95 -4.32 -23.96
N VAL A 28 28.52 -5.53 -23.86
CA VAL A 28 27.76 -6.77 -23.97
C VAL A 28 27.00 -7.02 -22.67
N ALA A 29 27.66 -6.83 -21.52
CA ALA A 29 27.03 -6.96 -20.21
C ALA A 29 25.88 -5.95 -20.03
N LEU A 30 26.08 -4.70 -20.45
CA LEU A 30 25.06 -3.65 -20.39
C LEU A 30 23.84 -4.00 -21.25
N ASN A 31 24.05 -4.45 -22.49
CA ASN A 31 22.97 -4.84 -23.40
C ASN A 31 22.18 -6.04 -22.86
N LEU A 32 22.88 -7.05 -22.31
CA LEU A 32 22.22 -8.19 -21.66
C LEU A 32 21.40 -7.76 -20.44
N LEU A 33 21.90 -6.82 -19.64
CA LEU A 33 21.14 -6.27 -18.52
C LEU A 33 19.89 -5.53 -18.99
N GLU A 34 20.01 -4.68 -20.01
CA GLU A 34 18.87 -3.98 -20.61
C GLU A 34 17.81 -4.96 -21.14
N GLN A 35 18.23 -6.04 -21.82
CA GLN A 35 17.31 -7.07 -22.31
C GLN A 35 16.62 -7.83 -21.17
N VAL A 36 17.36 -8.21 -20.12
CA VAL A 36 16.77 -8.89 -18.96
C VAL A 36 15.77 -8.00 -18.24
N LEU A 37 16.08 -6.70 -18.06
CA LEU A 37 15.15 -5.74 -17.47
C LEU A 37 13.91 -5.56 -18.34
N TYR A 38 14.08 -5.47 -19.66
CA TYR A 38 12.97 -5.43 -20.62
C TYR A 38 12.08 -6.67 -20.47
N ASP A 39 12.66 -7.86 -20.48
CA ASP A 39 11.91 -9.11 -20.37
C ASP A 39 11.15 -9.17 -19.04
N ILE A 40 11.78 -8.81 -17.91
CA ILE A 40 11.13 -8.77 -16.58
C ILE A 40 9.93 -7.83 -16.57
N GLN A 41 10.06 -6.63 -17.13
CA GLN A 41 8.95 -5.66 -17.20
C GLN A 41 7.78 -6.15 -18.06
N HIS A 42 8.06 -7.02 -19.02
CA HIS A 42 7.05 -7.57 -19.94
C HIS A 42 6.62 -9.00 -19.56
N VAL A 43 7.15 -9.57 -18.47
CA VAL A 43 6.62 -10.81 -17.90
C VAL A 43 5.18 -10.52 -17.45
N PRO A 44 4.18 -11.30 -17.92
CA PRO A 44 2.82 -11.17 -17.41
C PRO A 44 2.82 -11.49 -15.92
N THR A 45 2.70 -10.46 -15.10
CA THR A 45 2.50 -10.58 -13.66
C THR A 45 1.13 -11.21 -13.39
N LEU A 46 1.00 -11.92 -12.26
CA LEU A 46 -0.27 -12.58 -11.86
C LEU A 46 -1.45 -11.60 -11.74
N THR A 47 -1.17 -10.31 -11.66
CA THR A 47 -2.10 -9.19 -11.80
C THR A 47 -1.53 -8.21 -12.83
N PRO A 48 -2.28 -7.80 -13.87
CA PRO A 48 -1.84 -6.75 -14.78
C PRO A 48 -1.55 -5.45 -13.99
N PRO A 49 -0.51 -4.68 -14.32
CA PRO A 49 -0.14 -3.46 -13.58
C PRO A 49 -1.20 -2.35 -13.57
N ASN A 50 -2.27 -2.47 -14.37
CA ASN A 50 -3.30 -1.44 -14.58
C ASN A 50 -4.73 -1.97 -14.45
N GLU A 51 -4.97 -3.16 -13.89
CA GLU A 51 -6.32 -3.47 -13.42
C GLU A 51 -6.56 -2.67 -12.14
N PRO A 52 -7.68 -1.90 -12.01
CA PRO A 52 -8.02 -1.29 -10.74
C PRO A 52 -8.02 -2.42 -9.72
N SER A 53 -7.20 -2.27 -8.68
CA SER A 53 -7.07 -3.27 -7.64
C SER A 53 -8.48 -3.59 -7.12
N LEU A 54 -8.94 -4.83 -7.36
CA LEU A 54 -10.13 -5.43 -6.72
C LEU A 54 -10.06 -5.45 -5.18
N LEU A 55 -9.05 -4.80 -4.61
CA LEU A 55 -8.71 -4.66 -3.20
C LEU A 55 -8.80 -3.21 -2.72
N GLU A 56 -9.25 -2.26 -3.55
CA GLU A 56 -9.62 -0.93 -3.04
C GLU A 56 -10.85 -1.03 -2.16
N PHE A 57 -10.68 -0.60 -0.92
CA PHE A 57 -11.76 -0.44 0.03
C PHE A 57 -11.85 1.02 0.44
N ASP A 58 -13.08 1.52 0.48
CA ASP A 58 -13.41 2.77 1.10
C ASP A 58 -13.75 2.57 2.57
N VAL A 59 -13.57 3.61 3.35
CA VAL A 59 -14.05 3.69 4.72
C VAL A 59 -15.11 4.76 4.78
N VAL A 60 -16.24 4.45 5.41
CA VAL A 60 -17.37 5.37 5.60
C VAL A 60 -17.60 5.55 7.09
N ASP A 61 -17.64 6.81 7.55
CA ASP A 61 -18.11 7.13 8.91
C ASP A 61 -19.63 7.03 8.93
N THR A 62 -20.18 6.06 9.66
CA THR A 62 -21.62 5.82 9.75
C THR A 62 -22.38 7.00 10.35
N THR A 63 -21.71 7.87 11.10
CA THR A 63 -22.29 9.08 11.70
C THR A 63 -22.57 10.14 10.63
N THR A 64 -21.68 10.27 9.64
CA THR A 64 -21.78 11.31 8.60
C THR A 64 -22.27 10.79 7.26
N GLY A 65 -22.18 9.46 7.04
CA GLY A 65 -22.43 8.80 5.77
C GLY A 65 -21.40 9.13 4.69
N LYS A 66 -20.24 9.70 5.07
CA LYS A 66 -19.19 10.14 4.16
C LYS A 66 -17.84 9.54 4.53
N TYR A 67 -16.85 9.77 3.67
CA TYR A 67 -15.45 9.48 4.01
C TYR A 67 -15.05 10.24 5.29
N PRO A 68 -14.41 9.57 6.27
CA PRO A 68 -14.02 10.18 7.53
C PRO A 68 -13.03 11.34 7.35
N ASP A 69 -13.26 12.43 8.10
CA ASP A 69 -12.32 13.54 8.20
C ASP A 69 -11.31 13.23 9.30
N TRP A 70 -10.24 12.51 8.95
CA TRP A 70 -9.25 12.01 9.91
C TRP A 70 -8.57 13.12 10.70
N GLU A 71 -8.27 14.25 10.06
CA GLU A 71 -7.69 15.42 10.71
C GLU A 71 -8.62 15.96 11.81
N ARG A 72 -9.89 16.19 11.46
CA ARG A 72 -10.88 16.69 12.42
C ARG A 72 -11.08 15.70 13.57
N ILE A 73 -11.14 14.41 13.27
CA ILE A 73 -11.29 13.35 14.28
C ILE A 73 -10.11 13.37 15.25
N ALA A 74 -8.87 13.37 14.74
CA ALA A 74 -7.65 13.42 15.56
C ALA A 74 -7.58 14.69 16.43
N ARG A 75 -8.11 15.82 15.93
CA ARG A 75 -8.12 17.10 16.65
C ARG A 75 -9.20 17.19 17.73
N GLU A 76 -10.42 16.70 17.45
CA GLU A 76 -11.60 16.99 18.24
C GLU A 76 -12.02 15.85 19.16
N GLU A 77 -11.63 14.60 18.84
CA GLU A 77 -12.17 13.43 19.52
C GLU A 77 -11.23 12.86 20.56
N SER A 78 -11.81 12.51 21.72
CA SER A 78 -11.02 12.08 22.88
C SER A 78 -10.35 10.71 22.70
N TRP A 79 -10.93 9.81 21.92
CA TRP A 79 -10.36 8.49 21.65
C TRP A 79 -9.19 8.55 20.66
N ALA A 80 -9.12 9.60 19.85
CA ALA A 80 -8.09 9.81 18.84
C ALA A 80 -6.89 10.62 19.38
N LYS A 81 -6.89 10.94 20.68
CA LYS A 81 -5.80 11.68 21.33
C LYS A 81 -4.47 10.93 21.21
N GLY A 82 -3.43 11.69 20.88
CA GLY A 82 -2.07 11.16 20.70
C GLY A 82 -1.65 11.07 19.24
N LEU A 83 -2.59 11.20 18.30
CA LEU A 83 -2.29 11.35 16.88
C LEU A 83 -1.86 12.79 16.54
N VAL A 84 -0.96 12.90 15.57
CA VAL A 84 -0.54 14.15 14.94
C VAL A 84 -1.53 14.47 13.82
N TYR A 85 -2.57 15.24 14.13
CA TYR A 85 -3.69 15.51 13.21
C TYR A 85 -3.29 16.07 11.84
N CYS A 86 -2.16 16.80 11.75
CA CYS A 86 -1.68 17.38 10.51
C CYS A 86 -0.83 16.43 9.66
N ASP A 87 -0.61 15.20 10.12
CA ASP A 87 0.34 14.22 9.57
C ASP A 87 -0.27 12.81 9.57
N MET A 88 -1.56 12.74 9.19
CA MET A 88 -2.32 11.49 9.19
C MET A 88 -1.89 10.59 8.02
N ASP A 89 -1.61 9.32 8.32
CA ASP A 89 -1.20 8.32 7.32
C ASP A 89 -2.43 7.57 6.76
N GLY A 90 -3.28 7.07 7.67
CA GLY A 90 -4.50 6.37 7.28
C GLY A 90 -4.93 5.31 8.27
N ILE A 91 -5.54 4.24 7.74
CA ILE A 91 -6.25 3.22 8.51
C ILE A 91 -5.78 1.82 8.14
N ALA A 92 -5.60 0.97 9.16
CA ALA A 92 -5.30 -0.44 9.02
C ALA A 92 -6.39 -1.33 9.64
N ILE A 93 -6.56 -2.53 9.07
CA ILE A 93 -7.48 -3.55 9.56
C ILE A 93 -6.66 -4.60 10.31
N ARG A 94 -7.03 -4.89 11.56
CA ARG A 94 -6.45 -6.00 12.35
C ARG A 94 -7.01 -7.34 11.91
N GLU A 95 -6.36 -8.43 12.33
CA GLU A 95 -6.80 -9.80 12.07
C GLU A 95 -8.21 -10.09 12.61
N ASP A 96 -8.61 -9.43 13.70
CA ASP A 96 -9.96 -9.53 14.29
C ASP A 96 -11.01 -8.64 13.58
N GLY A 97 -10.62 -7.93 12.52
CA GLY A 97 -11.48 -7.01 11.77
C GLY A 97 -11.63 -5.63 12.41
N SER A 98 -11.01 -5.37 13.57
CA SER A 98 -11.01 -4.03 14.17
C SER A 98 -10.11 -3.06 13.43
N LEU A 99 -10.44 -1.77 13.51
CA LEU A 99 -9.74 -0.72 12.77
C LEU A 99 -8.76 0.03 13.66
N ILE A 100 -7.61 0.40 13.09
CA ILE A 100 -6.60 1.25 13.70
C ILE A 100 -6.43 2.48 12.82
N LEU A 101 -6.39 3.66 13.45
CA LEU A 101 -6.00 4.91 12.80
C LEU A 101 -4.55 5.23 13.13
N LEU A 102 -3.76 5.64 12.13
CA LEU A 102 -2.32 5.88 12.23
C LEU A 102 -1.94 7.28 11.73
N ASP A 103 -0.86 7.82 12.28
CA ASP A 103 -0.14 8.98 11.74
C ASP A 103 1.26 8.58 11.21
N GLU A 104 1.86 9.42 10.36
CA GLU A 104 3.18 9.16 9.76
C GLU A 104 4.31 9.22 10.80
N CYS A 105 4.04 9.82 11.96
CA CYS A 105 4.94 9.87 13.11
C CYS A 105 4.99 8.56 13.91
N GLY A 106 4.18 7.55 13.55
CA GLY A 106 4.17 6.23 14.15
C GLY A 106 3.25 6.07 15.37
N ASN A 107 2.42 7.07 15.69
CA ASN A 107 1.36 6.90 16.69
C ASN A 107 0.17 6.20 16.06
N CYS A 108 -0.51 5.38 16.85
CA CYS A 108 -1.72 4.69 16.41
C CYS A 108 -2.72 4.52 17.55
N VAL A 109 -4.00 4.51 17.20
CA VAL A 109 -5.12 4.38 18.14
C VAL A 109 -6.18 3.45 17.57
N SER A 110 -6.85 2.69 18.44
CA SER A 110 -7.97 1.84 18.02
C SER A 110 -9.20 2.69 17.75
N CYS A 111 -9.83 2.46 16.60
CA CYS A 111 -11.09 3.09 16.26
C CYS A 111 -12.23 2.57 17.16
N PRO A 112 -13.28 3.39 17.41
CA PRO A 112 -14.47 2.93 18.10
C PRO A 112 -15.14 1.77 17.32
N PRO A 113 -15.64 0.73 18.01
CA PRO A 113 -16.44 -0.29 17.35
C PRO A 113 -17.69 0.35 16.73
N ASP A 114 -18.11 -0.18 15.58
CA ASP A 114 -19.36 0.18 14.88
C ASP A 114 -19.47 1.60 14.28
N ARG A 115 -18.41 2.43 14.36
CA ARG A 115 -18.44 3.76 13.74
C ARG A 115 -18.05 3.77 12.27
N PHE A 116 -17.08 2.94 11.89
CA PHE A 116 -16.52 2.97 10.55
C PHE A 116 -16.87 1.68 9.83
N GLU A 117 -17.44 1.83 8.64
CA GLU A 117 -17.81 0.73 7.76
C GLU A 117 -16.81 0.65 6.60
N ILE A 118 -16.26 -0.54 6.36
CA ILE A 118 -15.41 -0.79 5.20
C ILE A 118 -16.31 -1.19 4.04
N ARG A 119 -16.28 -0.40 2.97
CA ARG A 119 -16.99 -0.70 1.73
C ARG A 119 -15.99 -1.10 0.68
N ARG A 120 -16.22 -2.24 0.02
CA ARG A 120 -15.45 -2.58 -1.16
C ARG A 120 -15.91 -1.68 -2.29
N CYS A 121 -14.97 -1.08 -3.02
CA CYS A 121 -15.31 -0.43 -4.27
C CYS A 121 -15.81 -1.54 -5.22
N PRO A 122 -17.05 -1.48 -5.73
CA PRO A 122 -17.48 -2.44 -6.72
C PRO A 122 -16.58 -2.30 -7.96
N PRO A 123 -16.22 -3.41 -8.63
CA PRO A 123 -15.52 -3.30 -9.90
C PRO A 123 -16.34 -2.41 -10.84
N GLU A 124 -15.70 -1.44 -11.49
CA GLU A 124 -16.35 -0.57 -12.47
C GLU A 124 -17.08 -1.44 -13.50
N GLY A 125 -18.41 -1.55 -13.39
CA GLY A 125 -19.20 -2.45 -14.24
C GLY A 125 -20.52 -2.96 -13.68
N GLU A 126 -20.75 -2.97 -12.37
CA GLU A 126 -22.08 -3.30 -11.82
C GLU A 126 -22.98 -2.06 -11.75
N VAL A 127 -23.41 -1.60 -12.94
CA VAL A 127 -24.64 -0.82 -13.06
C VAL A 127 -25.83 -1.76 -12.79
N ASN A 128 -26.47 -1.55 -11.64
CA ASN A 128 -27.75 -2.18 -11.34
C ASN A 128 -28.83 -1.63 -12.29
N ALA A 129 -29.24 -2.42 -13.29
CA ALA A 129 -30.61 -2.51 -13.82
C ALA A 129 -30.71 -3.59 -14.90
#